data_AF-A0A9E4THN0-F1
#
_entry.id   AF-A0A9E4THN0-F1
#
_cell.length_a   1.000
_cell.length_b   1.000
_cell.length_c   1.000
_cell.angle_alpha   90.00
_cell.angle_beta   90.00
_cell.angle_gamma   90.00
#
_symmetry.space_group_name_H-M   'P 1'
#
loop_
_entity.id
_entity.type
_entity.pdbx_description
1 polymer ?
#
loop_
_entity_poly.entity_id
_entity_poly.type
_entity_poly.pdbx_seq_one_letter_code
_entity_poly.pdbx_strand_id
1 'polypeptide(L)'
;EYFFNKMLHIYPGFADPPGYRTIDTIKAGLMAQTTSFGRAGEGESTFDELREAGNVVAGTPQQVANQLEQVIKDLRIGHLMILNQFGSIPHELAKENIRRTAQEVVPQLRHLWPEYEDHWWPQNAIVRDSVEATAD
;
A
#
# COMPACT_ATOMS: atom_id res chain seq x y z
N GLU A 1 -12.18 -2.38 5.43
CA GLU A 1 -13.42 -3.12 5.13
C GLU A 1 -14.05 -2.72 3.79
N TYR A 2 -14.64 -1.52 3.65
CA TYR A 2 -15.35 -1.10 2.40
C TYR A 2 -14.54 -1.32 1.10
N PHE A 3 -13.26 -0.94 1.06
CA PHE A 3 -12.43 -1.13 -0.13
C PHE A 3 -12.29 -2.60 -0.53
N PHE A 4 -11.80 -3.45 0.38
CA PHE A 4 -11.56 -4.86 0.09
C PHE A 4 -12.85 -5.63 -0.18
N ASN A 5 -13.92 -5.34 0.56
CA ASN A 5 -15.16 -6.09 0.46
C ASN A 5 -16.09 -5.58 -0.63
N LYS A 6 -16.05 -4.29 -1.02
CA LYS A 6 -17.00 -3.72 -2.00
C LYS A 6 -16.35 -3.26 -3.30
N MET A 7 -15.10 -2.79 -3.28
CA MET A 7 -14.47 -2.18 -4.45
C MET A 7 -13.61 -3.12 -5.29
N LEU A 8 -13.28 -4.32 -4.79
CA LEU A 8 -12.48 -5.33 -5.50
C LEU A 8 -13.31 -6.41 -6.19
N HIS A 9 -14.61 -6.17 -6.42
CA HIS A 9 -15.46 -7.09 -7.17
C HIS A 9 -15.11 -7.06 -8.65
N ILE A 10 -14.39 -8.08 -9.11
CA ILE A 10 -14.09 -8.31 -10.52
C ILE A 10 -14.85 -9.56 -10.97
N TYR A 11 -15.55 -9.47 -12.10
CA TYR A 11 -16.14 -10.65 -12.72
C TYR A 11 -15.04 -11.69 -12.99
N PRO A 12 -15.15 -12.96 -12.57
CA PRO A 12 -14.06 -13.93 -12.72
C PRO A 12 -13.55 -14.10 -14.15
N GLY A 13 -14.40 -13.89 -15.17
CA GLY A 13 -13.97 -13.94 -16.57
C GLY A 13 -13.04 -12.79 -17.01
N PHE A 14 -12.87 -11.75 -16.18
CA PHE A 14 -11.87 -10.69 -16.38
C PHE A 14 -10.62 -10.86 -15.50
N ALA A 15 -10.54 -11.93 -14.69
CA ALA A 15 -9.35 -12.19 -13.90
C ALA A 15 -8.12 -12.49 -14.78
N ASP A 16 -8.35 -13.06 -15.96
CA ASP A 16 -7.31 -13.35 -16.94
C ASP A 16 -7.46 -12.48 -18.21
N PRO A 17 -6.36 -11.92 -18.74
CA PRO A 17 -6.41 -11.17 -19.99
C PRO A 17 -6.71 -12.12 -21.17
N PRO A 18 -7.58 -11.73 -22.12
CA PRO A 18 -7.97 -12.59 -23.22
C PRO A 18 -6.77 -12.97 -24.11
N GLY A 19 -6.61 -14.26 -24.40
CA GLY A 19 -5.69 -14.76 -25.42
C GLY A 19 -4.24 -15.02 -25.01
N TYR A 20 -3.85 -14.80 -23.74
CA TYR A 20 -2.44 -14.93 -23.32
C TYR A 20 -2.03 -16.31 -22.79
N ARG A 21 -2.97 -17.26 -22.64
CA ARG A 21 -2.68 -18.57 -22.06
C ARG A 21 -3.19 -19.69 -22.94
N THR A 22 -2.35 -20.71 -23.12
CA THR A 22 -2.78 -21.99 -23.69
C THR A 22 -3.72 -22.71 -22.72
N ILE A 23 -4.53 -23.63 -23.24
CA ILE A 23 -5.40 -24.48 -22.40
C ILE A 23 -4.59 -25.18 -21.31
N ASP A 24 -3.36 -25.61 -21.61
CA ASP A 24 -2.48 -26.27 -20.64
C ASP A 24 -2.00 -25.32 -19.54
N THR A 25 -1.70 -24.06 -19.88
CA THR A 25 -1.34 -23.03 -18.89
C THR A 25 -2.52 -22.68 -17.99
N ILE A 26 -3.74 -22.66 -18.53
CA ILE A 26 -4.96 -22.47 -17.73
C ILE A 26 -5.16 -23.65 -16.78
N LYS A 27 -5.00 -24.90 -17.24
CA LYS A 27 -5.10 -26.09 -16.39
C LYS A 27 -4.07 -26.11 -15.26
N ALA A 28 -2.82 -25.73 -15.56
CA ALA A 28 -1.76 -25.61 -14.57
C ALA A 28 -2.01 -24.44 -13.60
N GLY A 29 -2.46 -23.30 -14.12
CA GLY A 29 -2.81 -22.11 -13.35
C GLY A 29 -4.00 -22.32 -12.42
N LEU A 30 -5.02 -23.07 -12.84
CA LEU A 30 -6.15 -23.44 -11.99
C LEU A 30 -5.71 -24.24 -10.75
N MET A 31 -4.64 -25.03 -10.87
CA MET A 31 -4.06 -25.76 -9.73
C MET A 31 -3.20 -24.84 -8.85
N ALA A 32 -2.43 -23.92 -9.45
CA ALA A 32 -1.52 -23.01 -8.73
C ALA A 32 -2.22 -21.79 -8.07
N GLN A 33 -3.28 -21.26 -8.70
CA GLN A 33 -4.00 -20.06 -8.25
C GLN A 33 -4.97 -20.30 -7.09
N THR A 34 -5.16 -21.55 -6.67
CA THR A 34 -5.97 -21.88 -5.47
C THR A 34 -5.41 -21.30 -4.17
N THR A 35 -4.24 -20.64 -4.19
CA THR A 35 -3.57 -20.18 -2.98
C THR A 35 -3.60 -18.68 -2.69
N SER A 36 -3.68 -17.72 -3.63
CA SER A 36 -3.56 -16.32 -3.17
C SER A 36 -4.00 -15.14 -4.07
N PHE A 37 -4.26 -15.30 -5.37
CA PHE A 37 -4.75 -14.19 -6.20
C PHE A 37 -6.22 -14.42 -6.49
N GLY A 38 -7.11 -13.82 -5.69
CA GLY A 38 -8.56 -13.93 -5.91
C GLY A 38 -9.32 -14.79 -4.90
N ARG A 39 -8.67 -15.28 -3.84
CA ARG A 39 -9.37 -15.52 -2.57
C ARG A 39 -9.66 -14.16 -1.92
N ALA A 40 -10.50 -13.36 -2.56
CA ALA A 40 -11.56 -12.75 -1.75
C ALA A 40 -12.23 -13.96 -1.11
N GLY A 41 -11.97 -14.18 0.18
CA GLY A 41 -12.56 -15.30 0.90
C GLY A 41 -14.06 -15.31 0.63
N GLU A 42 -14.69 -16.47 0.65
CA GLU A 42 -16.14 -16.59 0.47
C GLU A 42 -16.96 -15.78 1.51
N GLY A 43 -16.30 -15.08 2.46
CA GLY A 43 -16.88 -14.11 3.38
C GLY A 43 -16.16 -12.75 3.37
N GLU A 44 -16.89 -11.71 3.77
CA GLU A 44 -16.36 -10.36 3.98
C GLU A 44 -15.26 -10.38 5.05
N SER A 45 -14.08 -9.84 4.73
CA SER A 45 -12.99 -9.74 5.71
C SER A 45 -13.24 -8.55 6.63
N THR A 46 -13.11 -8.77 7.94
CA THR A 46 -13.24 -7.70 8.94
C THR A 46 -12.02 -6.77 8.88
N PHE A 47 -12.17 -5.56 9.42
CA PHE A 47 -11.07 -4.61 9.49
C PHE A 47 -9.87 -5.15 10.27
N ASP A 48 -10.11 -5.86 11.39
CA ASP A 48 -9.04 -6.42 12.22
C ASP A 48 -8.29 -7.54 11.51
N GLU A 49 -8.99 -8.43 10.81
CA GLU A 49 -8.35 -9.46 9.97
C GLU A 49 -7.49 -8.84 8.88
N LEU A 50 -7.98 -7.78 8.22
CA LEU A 50 -7.21 -7.05 7.20
C LEU A 50 -5.97 -6.34 7.79
N ARG A 51 -6.08 -5.84 9.03
CA ARG A 51 -4.95 -5.23 9.76
C ARG A 51 -3.92 -6.28 10.16
N GLU A 52 -4.35 -7.42 10.71
CA GLU A 52 -3.49 -8.53 11.12
C GLU A 52 -2.79 -9.20 9.95
N ALA A 53 -3.48 -9.36 8.83
CA ALA A 53 -2.90 -9.87 7.59
C ALA A 53 -1.93 -8.88 6.91
N GLY A 54 -1.77 -7.66 7.43
CA GLY A 54 -0.91 -6.62 6.87
C GLY A 54 -1.45 -5.95 5.60
N ASN A 55 -2.70 -6.25 5.20
CA ASN A 55 -3.35 -5.62 4.06
C ASN A 55 -3.72 -4.16 4.33
N VAL A 56 -3.92 -3.80 5.60
CA VAL A 56 -4.23 -2.44 6.05
C VAL A 56 -3.24 -2.01 7.13
N VAL A 57 -2.56 -0.89 6.90
CA VAL A 57 -1.74 -0.22 7.91
C VAL A 57 -2.56 0.92 8.51
N ALA A 58 -2.93 0.79 9.79
CA ALA A 58 -3.74 1.79 10.50
C ALA A 58 -3.41 1.81 11.99
N GLY A 59 -3.37 3.00 12.57
CA GLY A 59 -3.05 3.20 13.99
C GLY A 59 -2.63 4.63 14.29
N THR A 60 -1.92 4.83 15.39
CA THR A 60 -1.26 6.11 15.67
C THR A 60 -0.11 6.34 14.67
N PRO A 61 0.32 7.60 14.44
CA PRO A 61 1.43 7.89 13.54
C PRO A 61 2.70 7.08 13.83
N GLN A 62 3.01 6.85 15.12
CA GLN A 62 4.14 6.00 15.51
C GLN A 62 3.96 4.53 15.12
N GLN A 63 2.77 3.97 15.34
CA GLN A 63 2.48 2.58 14.97
C GLN A 63 2.59 2.39 13.46
N VAL A 64 2.06 3.35 12.69
CA VAL A 64 2.14 3.34 11.22
C VAL A 64 3.60 3.45 10.76
N ALA A 65 4.40 4.35 11.32
CA ALA A 65 5.82 4.49 10.98
C ALA A 65 6.58 3.19 11.25
N ASN A 66 6.41 2.58 12.43
CA ASN A 66 7.09 1.33 12.79
C ASN A 66 6.71 0.18 11.83
N GLN A 67 5.42 0.06 11.50
CA GLN A 67 4.95 -0.98 10.58
C GLN A 67 5.47 -0.76 9.16
N LEU A 68 5.48 0.49 8.67
CA LEU A 68 6.05 0.83 7.36
C LEU A 68 7.55 0.57 7.32
N GLU A 69 8.29 0.91 8.37
CA GLU A 69 9.73 0.65 8.46
C GLU A 69 10.04 -0.86 8.36
N GLN A 70 9.26 -1.69 9.05
CA GLN A 70 9.37 -3.16 8.93
C GLN A 70 9.15 -3.62 7.49
N VAL A 71 8.05 -3.19 6.87
CA VAL A 71 7.72 -3.56 5.48
C VAL A 71 8.79 -3.09 4.49
N ILE A 72 9.31 -1.87 4.66
CA ILE A 72 10.38 -1.32 3.81
C ILE A 72 11.64 -2.17 3.90
N LYS A 73 12.01 -2.63 5.10
CA LYS A 73 13.18 -3.49 5.31
C LYS A 73 12.98 -4.90 4.77
N ASP A 74 11.82 -5.51 5.03
CA ASP A 74 11.52 -6.89 4.64
C ASP A 74 11.43 -7.05 3.12
N LEU A 75 10.76 -6.11 2.44
CA LEU A 75 10.61 -6.12 0.99
C LEU A 75 11.73 -5.37 0.24
N ARG A 76 12.68 -4.79 0.97
CA ARG A 76 13.76 -3.93 0.44
C ARG A 76 13.24 -2.85 -0.51
N ILE A 77 12.32 -2.04 -0.01
CA ILE A 77 11.68 -0.97 -0.79
C ILE A 77 12.60 0.27 -0.84
N GLY A 78 12.96 0.72 -2.04
CA GLY A 78 13.64 1.99 -2.27
C GLY A 78 12.69 3.18 -2.42
N HIS A 79 11.55 2.99 -3.08
CA HIS A 79 10.53 4.02 -3.26
C HIS A 79 9.17 3.54 -2.74
N LEU A 80 8.61 4.27 -1.77
CA LEU A 80 7.29 4.01 -1.22
C LEU A 80 6.29 5.04 -1.73
N MET A 81 5.28 4.58 -2.48
CA MET A 81 4.12 5.40 -2.86
C MET A 81 2.98 5.15 -1.87
N ILE A 82 2.49 6.21 -1.24
CA ILE A 82 1.43 6.13 -0.24
C ILE A 82 0.15 6.79 -0.79
N LEU A 83 -0.97 6.11 -0.66
CA LEU A 83 -2.30 6.61 -1.00
C LEU A 83 -3.13 6.75 0.29
N ASN A 84 -3.17 7.95 0.83
CA ASN A 84 -3.81 8.25 2.12
C ASN A 84 -5.33 8.52 2.02
N GLN A 85 -5.81 8.80 0.82
CA GLN A 85 -7.18 9.16 0.48
C GLN A 85 -7.92 7.97 -0.14
N PHE A 86 -7.91 6.84 0.57
CA PHE A 86 -8.38 5.58 0.00
C PHE A 86 -9.68 5.10 0.63
N GLY A 87 -10.49 4.36 -0.11
CA GLY A 87 -11.75 3.84 0.43
C GLY A 87 -12.91 4.84 0.35
N SER A 88 -13.75 4.85 1.38
CA SER A 88 -14.91 5.72 1.55
C SER A 88 -14.62 6.92 2.47
N ILE A 89 -13.37 7.39 2.52
CA ILE A 89 -12.94 8.46 3.43
C ILE A 89 -13.51 9.81 2.96
N PRO A 90 -14.22 10.57 3.82
CA PRO A 90 -14.67 11.93 3.50
C PRO A 90 -13.51 12.90 3.25
N HIS A 91 -13.75 13.93 2.43
CA HIS A 91 -12.71 14.87 1.98
C HIS A 91 -11.84 15.46 3.10
N GLU A 92 -12.46 15.98 4.17
CA GLU A 92 -11.69 16.61 5.26
C GLU A 92 -10.85 15.59 6.04
N LEU A 93 -11.36 14.36 6.20
CA LEU A 93 -10.59 13.30 6.87
C LEU A 93 -9.43 12.84 5.99
N ALA A 94 -9.60 12.77 4.67
CA ALA A 94 -8.53 12.46 3.74
C ALA A 94 -7.41 13.51 3.81
N LYS A 95 -7.77 14.81 3.83
CA LYS A 95 -6.81 15.91 3.99
C LYS A 95 -6.05 15.82 5.29
N GLU A 96 -6.72 15.56 6.40
CA GLU A 96 -6.06 15.42 7.70
C GLU A 96 -5.14 14.18 7.74
N ASN A 97 -5.56 13.05 7.17
CA ASN A 97 -4.72 11.85 7.10
C ASN A 97 -3.45 12.11 6.26
N ILE A 98 -3.56 12.79 5.12
CA ILE A 98 -2.42 13.22 4.31
C ILE A 98 -1.50 14.13 5.12
N ARG A 99 -2.06 15.14 5.81
CA ARG A 99 -1.29 16.10 6.61
C ARG A 99 -0.49 15.39 7.70
N ARG A 100 -1.14 14.53 8.49
CA ARG A 100 -0.49 13.75 9.57
C ARG A 100 0.56 12.81 9.04
N THR A 101 0.29 12.13 7.93
CA THR A 101 1.27 11.21 7.34
C THR A 101 2.50 11.98 6.87
N ALA A 102 2.33 13.11 6.19
CA ALA A 102 3.43 13.93 5.72
C ALA A 102 4.28 14.54 6.86
N GLN A 103 3.64 14.93 7.97
CA GLN A 103 4.30 15.65 9.07
C GLN A 103 4.82 14.73 10.18
N GLU A 104 4.14 13.61 10.45
CA GLU A 104 4.41 12.76 11.62
C GLU A 104 4.99 11.40 11.23
N VAL A 105 4.67 10.86 10.05
CA VAL A 105 5.08 9.50 9.62
C VAL A 105 6.30 9.56 8.69
N VAL A 106 6.20 10.28 7.57
CA VAL A 106 7.24 10.33 6.54
C VAL A 106 8.61 10.74 7.09
N PRO A 107 8.75 11.75 7.98
CA PRO A 107 10.06 12.14 8.50
C PRO A 107 10.76 11.02 9.27
N GLN A 108 10.00 10.14 9.94
CA GLN A 108 10.56 9.01 10.68
C GLN A 108 11.16 7.95 9.75
N LEU A 109 10.78 7.92 8.47
CA LEU A 109 11.22 6.90 7.51
C LEU A 109 12.37 7.37 6.61
N ARG A 110 12.68 8.68 6.56
CA ARG A 110 13.68 9.25 5.65
C ARG A 110 15.12 8.80 5.92
N HIS A 111 15.39 8.26 7.10
CA HIS A 111 16.71 7.78 7.49
C HIS A 111 17.05 6.39 6.94
N LEU A 112 16.10 5.74 6.25
CA LEU A 112 16.29 4.40 5.70
C LEU A 112 17.09 4.47 4.40
N TRP A 113 18.04 3.55 4.24
CA TRP A 113 18.89 3.40 3.05
C TRP A 113 19.80 4.61 2.72
N PRO A 114 20.46 5.27 3.69
CA PRO A 114 21.31 6.46 3.43
C PRO A 114 22.49 6.17 2.50
N GLU A 115 22.89 4.90 2.37
CA GLU A 115 24.00 4.44 1.54
C GLU A 115 23.61 4.20 0.08
N TYR A 116 22.31 4.19 -0.26
CA TYR A 116 21.84 3.90 -1.60
C TYR A 116 21.70 5.17 -2.43
N GLU A 117 22.29 5.16 -3.64
CA GLU A 117 22.09 6.21 -4.63
C GLU A 117 20.78 5.99 -5.40
N ASP A 118 19.94 7.02 -5.45
CA ASP A 118 18.66 7.00 -6.15
C ASP A 118 18.83 7.50 -7.59
N HIS A 119 18.99 6.57 -8.53
CA HIS A 119 19.15 6.88 -9.95
C HIS A 119 17.82 7.14 -10.70
N TRP A 120 16.68 6.81 -10.09
CA TRP A 120 15.37 6.80 -10.76
C TRP A 120 14.44 7.91 -10.28
N TRP A 121 14.82 8.65 -9.24
CA TRP A 121 14.09 9.84 -8.85
C TRP A 121 14.08 10.90 -9.96
N PRO A 122 12.94 11.57 -10.21
CA PRO A 122 12.89 12.65 -11.17
C PRO A 122 13.85 13.78 -10.78
N GLN A 123 14.86 14.05 -11.60
CA GLN A 123 15.93 15.02 -11.30
C GLN A 123 15.45 16.44 -11.01
N ASN A 124 14.28 16.82 -11.53
CA ASN A 124 13.69 18.15 -11.35
C ASN A 124 12.56 18.18 -10.31
N ALA A 125 12.32 17.08 -9.59
CA ALA A 125 11.35 17.08 -8.50
C ALA A 125 11.91 17.91 -7.32
N ILE A 126 11.09 18.82 -6.80
CA ILE A 126 11.45 19.62 -5.63
C ILE A 126 11.53 18.70 -4.42
N VAL A 127 12.75 18.39 -3.98
CA VAL A 127 12.97 17.73 -2.68
C VAL A 127 12.86 18.80 -1.61
N ARG A 128 11.75 18.78 -0.87
CA ARG A 128 11.62 19.59 0.34
C ARG A 128 12.26 18.80 1.48
N ASP A 129 13.51 19.12 1.77
CA ASP A 129 14.09 18.79 3.06
C ASP A 129 13.35 19.60 4.11
N SER A 130 12.90 18.95 5.18
CA SER A 130 12.21 19.59 6.28
C SER A 130 13.20 20.50 7.01
N VAL A 131 13.43 21.69 6.46
CA VAL A 131 14.02 22.81 7.19
C VAL A 131 12.94 23.28 8.16
N GLU A 132 13.27 23.16 9.44
CA GLU A 132 12.70 23.85 10.60
C GLU A 132 11.34 24.50 10.35
N ALA A 133 10.29 23.86 10.90
CA ALA A 133 9.06 24.58 11.19
C ALA A 133 9.40 25.72 12.16
N THR A 134 9.76 26.88 11.62
CA THR A 134 9.85 28.13 12.35
C THR A 134 8.47 28.38 12.95
N ALA A 135 8.40 28.21 14.27
CA ALA A 135 7.30 28.69 15.07
C ALA A 135 7.35 30.22 15.04
N ASP A 136 6.37 30.82 14.36
CA ASP A 136 5.88 32.18 14.60
C ASP A 136 4.36 32.10 14.74
#